data_AF-A0AAU7YZ12-F1
#
_entry.id   AF-A0AAU7YZ12-F1
#
_cell.length_a   1.000
_cell.length_b   1.000
_cell.length_c   1.000
_cell.angle_alpha   90.00
_cell.angle_beta   90.00
_cell.angle_gamma   90.00
#
_symmetry.space_group_name_H-M   'P 1'
#
loop_
_entity.id
_entity.type
_entity.pdbx_description
1 polymer ?
#
loop_
_entity_poly.entity_id
_entity_poly.type
_entity_poly.pdbx_seq_one_letter_code
_entity_poly.pdbx_strand_id
1 'polypeptide(L)' 'MPQSPHDRAAEYHNKAAHAHQAAATAHGKGDHLTAHELSKQAHEHSTKAFEHSKETVDQAPANKN' A
#
# COMPACT_ATOMS: atom_id res chain seq x y z
N MET A 1 13.34 16.49 7.27
CA MET A 1 11.92 16.59 7.66
C MET A 1 11.41 15.17 7.89
N PRO A 2 10.79 14.84 9.04
CA PRO A 2 10.11 13.56 9.17
C PRO A 2 8.93 13.52 8.20
N GLN A 3 8.80 12.44 7.42
CA GLN A 3 7.63 12.23 6.56
C GLN A 3 6.37 12.18 7.41
N SER A 4 5.33 12.88 6.97
CA SER A 4 4.00 12.75 7.56
C SER A 4 3.51 11.30 7.39
N PRO A 5 2.71 10.75 8.31
CA PRO A 5 2.16 9.41 8.10
C PRO A 5 1.26 9.33 6.86
N HIS A 6 0.70 10.46 6.39
CA HIS A 6 0.05 10.55 5.07
C HIS A 6 1.03 10.31 3.91
N ASP A 7 2.24 10.86 3.97
CA ASP A 7 3.26 10.64 2.94
C ASP A 7 3.69 9.17 2.91
N ARG A 8 3.79 8.54 4.08
CA ARG A 8 4.09 7.11 4.20
C ARG A 8 2.96 6.23 3.68
N ALA A 9 1.71 6.56 4.01
CA ALA A 9 0.55 5.85 3.48
C ALA A 9 0.49 5.96 1.94
N ALA A 10 0.73 7.14 1.38
CA ALA A 10 0.79 7.36 -0.06
C ALA A 10 1.92 6.56 -0.73
N GLU A 11 3.12 6.50 -0.12
CA GLU A 11 4.21 5.66 -0.60
C GLU A 11 3.83 4.18 -0.65
N TYR A 12 3.23 3.65 0.41
CA TYR A 12 2.82 2.24 0.43
C TYR A 12 1.69 1.95 -0.56
N HIS A 13 0.74 2.89 -0.76
CA HIS A 13 -0.26 2.77 -1.82
C HIS A 13 0.37 2.73 -3.22
N ASN A 14 1.36 3.58 -3.50
CA ASN A 14 2.08 3.56 -4.77
C ASN A 14 2.83 2.24 -5.00
N LYS A 15 3.48 1.71 -3.95
CA LYS A 15 4.15 0.40 -4.00
C LYS A 15 3.14 -0.73 -4.27
N ALA A 16 1.97 -0.69 -3.62
CA ALA A 16 0.90 -1.66 -3.84
C ALA A 16 0.39 -1.63 -5.29
N ALA A 17 0.11 -0.43 -5.82
CA ALA A 17 -0.36 -0.26 -7.19
C ALA A 17 0.65 -0.80 -8.21
N HIS A 18 1.93 -0.49 -8.03
CA HIS A 18 2.99 -1.00 -8.89
C HIS A 18 3.10 -2.53 -8.82
N ALA A 19 3.04 -3.12 -7.63
CA ALA A 19 3.08 -4.56 -7.45
C ALA A 19 1.86 -5.26 -8.10
N HIS A 20 0.67 -4.65 -8.02
CA HIS A 20 -0.51 -5.15 -8.74
C HIS A 20 -0.34 -5.11 -10.26
N GLN A 21 0.21 -4.03 -10.82
CA GLN A 21 0.48 -3.93 -12.26
C GLN A 21 1.52 -4.96 -12.72
N ALA A 22 2.57 -5.17 -11.94
CA ALA A 22 3.58 -6.18 -12.21
C ALA A 22 2.99 -7.59 -12.13
N ALA A 23 2.13 -7.86 -11.15
CA ALA A 23 1.41 -9.13 -11.01
C ALA A 23 0.53 -9.42 -12.23
N ALA A 24 -0.26 -8.43 -12.68
CA ALA A 24 -1.09 -8.55 -13.88
C ALA A 24 -0.25 -8.84 -15.13
N THR A 25 0.91 -8.19 -15.25
CA THR A 25 1.85 -8.42 -16.35
C THR A 25 2.43 -9.83 -16.32
N ALA A 26 2.86 -10.33 -15.15
CA ALA A 26 3.37 -11.68 -14.99
C ALA A 26 2.30 -12.74 -15.29
N HIS A 27 1.08 -12.52 -14.78
CA HIS A 27 -0.07 -13.38 -15.04
C HIS A 27 -0.40 -13.45 -16.54
N GLY A 28 -0.39 -12.32 -17.24
CA GLY A 28 -0.61 -12.26 -18.69
C GLY A 28 0.48 -12.97 -19.51
N LYS A 29 1.68 -13.15 -18.95
CA LYS A 29 2.78 -13.92 -19.54
C LYS A 29 2.73 -15.42 -19.20
N GLY A 30 1.77 -15.86 -18.38
CA GLY A 30 1.66 -17.24 -17.90
C GLY A 30 2.58 -17.55 -16.70
N ASP A 31 3.29 -16.57 -16.15
CA ASP A 31 4.09 -16.74 -14.94
C ASP A 31 3.24 -16.53 -13.70
N HIS A 32 2.39 -17.52 -13.41
CA HIS A 32 1.42 -17.45 -12.33
C HIS A 32 2.07 -17.48 -10.94
N LEU A 33 3.25 -18.07 -10.79
CA LEU A 33 3.98 -18.10 -9.53
C LEU A 33 4.46 -16.68 -9.16
N THR A 34 5.15 -16.01 -10.09
CA THR A 34 5.57 -14.61 -9.89
C THR A 34 4.36 -13.68 -9.70
N ALA A 35 3.28 -13.88 -10.46
CA ALA A 35 2.06 -13.10 -10.30
C ALA A 35 1.44 -13.23 -8.89
N HIS A 36 1.44 -14.44 -8.34
CA HIS A 36 0.93 -14.70 -6.99
C HIS A 36 1.79 -14.03 -5.92
N GLU A 37 3.12 -14.15 -6.02
CA GLU A 37 4.05 -13.51 -5.09
C GLU A 37 3.94 -11.98 -5.11
N LEU A 38 3.88 -11.38 -6.31
CA LEU A 38 3.66 -9.94 -6.46
C LEU A 38 2.31 -9.50 -5.91
N SER A 39 1.26 -10.32 -6.07
CA SER A 39 -0.06 -10.04 -5.49
C SER A 39 -0.03 -10.06 -3.96
N LYS A 40 0.74 -10.96 -3.34
CA LYS A 40 0.95 -10.95 -1.87
C LYS A 40 1.66 -9.67 -1.43
N GLN A 41 2.74 -9.28 -2.11
CA GLN A 41 3.46 -8.04 -1.80
C GLN A 41 2.55 -6.81 -1.93
N ALA A 42 1.71 -6.75 -2.96
CA ALA A 42 0.74 -5.68 -3.15
C ALA A 42 -0.27 -5.60 -1.98
N HIS A 43 -0.73 -6.76 -1.49
CA HIS A 43 -1.60 -6.83 -0.33
C HIS A 43 -0.90 -6.35 0.95
N GLU A 44 0.32 -6.79 1.20
CA GLU A 44 1.12 -6.35 2.36
C GLU A 44 1.36 -4.84 2.35
N HIS A 45 1.67 -4.25 1.19
CA HIS A 45 1.81 -2.81 1.04
C HIS A 45 0.49 -2.08 1.29
N SER A 46 -0.63 -2.61 0.81
CA SER A 46 -1.96 -2.04 1.07
C SER A 46 -2.31 -2.06 2.55
N THR A 47 -1.98 -3.14 3.27
CA THR A 47 -2.17 -3.25 4.72
C THR A 47 -1.35 -2.21 5.47
N LYS A 48 -0.07 -2.03 5.13
CA LYS A 48 0.79 -0.99 5.73
C LYS A 48 0.28 0.42 5.45
N ALA A 49 -0.20 0.67 4.23
CA ALA A 49 -0.81 1.96 3.86
C ALA A 49 -2.05 2.24 4.73
N PHE A 50 -2.88 1.23 4.96
CA PHE A 50 -4.05 1.31 5.81
C PHE A 50 -3.68 1.58 7.27
N GLU A 51 -2.70 0.86 7.82
CA GLU A 51 -2.21 1.08 9.19
C GLU A 51 -1.73 2.52 9.40
N HIS A 52 -0.87 3.02 8.52
CA HIS A 52 -0.39 4.41 8.60
C HIS A 52 -1.52 5.43 8.40
N SER A 53 -2.52 5.11 7.58
CA SER A 53 -3.70 5.97 7.45
C SER A 53 -4.51 6.00 8.75
N LYS A 54 -4.65 4.88 9.46
CA LYS A 54 -5.33 4.83 10.76
C LYS A 54 -4.59 5.58 11.85
N GLU A 55 -3.26 5.48 11.89
CA GLU A 55 -2.42 6.22 12.84
C GLU A 55 -2.65 7.75 12.73
N THR A 56 -3.01 8.26 11.54
CA THR A 56 -3.38 9.68 11.38
C THR A 56 -4.75 10.03 11.93
N VAL A 57 -5.70 9.09 11.94
CA VAL A 57 -7.06 9.33 12.47
C VAL A 57 -7.02 9.41 14.00
N ASP A 58 -6.21 8.59 14.65
CA ASP A 58 -6.05 8.60 16.11
C ASP A 58 -5.19 9.78 16.62
N GLN A 59 -4.37 10.38 15.76
CA GLN A 59 -3.55 11.57 16.08
C GLN A 59 -4.12 12.89 15.55
N ALA A 60 -5.19 12.86 14.76
CA ALA A 60 -5.92 14.07 14.42
C ALA A 60 -6.53 14.65 15.70
N PRO A 61 -6.25 15.90 16.09
CA PRO A 61 -6.95 16.50 17.22
C PRO A 61 -8.44 16.41 16.92
N ALA A 62 -9.18 15.73 17.80
CA ALA A 62 -10.62 15.70 17.77
C ALA A 62 -11.09 17.17 17.82
N ASN A 63 -11.38 17.73 16.66
CA ASN A 63 -11.94 19.07 16.54
C ASN A 63 -13.38 18.97 17.07
N LYS A 64 -13.50 19.09 18.40
CA LYS A 64 -14.75 19.28 19.10
C LYS A 64 -15.13 20.75 18.91
N ASN A 65 -15.91 21.01 17.86
CA ASN A 65 -16.73 22.21 17.75
C ASN A 65 -18.15 21.87 18.22
#